data_AF-A0AA43D9K6-F1
#
_entry.id   AF-A0AA43D9K6-F1
#
_cell.length_a   1.000
_cell.length_b   1.000
_cell.length_c   1.000
_cell.angle_alpha   90.00
_cell.angle_beta   90.00
_cell.angle_gamma   90.00
#
_symmetry.space_group_name_H-M   'P 1'
#
loop_
_entity.id
_entity.type
_entity.pdbx_description
1 polymer ?
#
loop_
_entity_poly.entity_id
_entity_poly.type
_entity_poly.pdbx_seq_one_letter_code
_entity_poly.pdbx_strand_id
1 'polypeptide(L)'
;MDYQTARYTAECARWYAASGDESYKEKAYRSLNFVTYCSDPDGKAYESILSNGISNWWSDCYGEGPRMFYRAFAAIPAWSPPGEDHILYSESILKDVRYKQKTVSYATEEETAIDYLHLGFKPSSVTLNGKELAEKNPTALQGYLLKAIGHGDFSLQIHRQEKGRVLISGQ
;
A
#
# COMPACT_ATOMS: atom_id res chain seq x y z
N MET A 1 17.23 13.80 7.43
CA MET A 1 15.89 14.17 7.89
C MET A 1 14.94 13.03 7.57
N ASP A 2 14.05 12.70 8.50
CA ASP A 2 13.10 11.58 8.46
C ASP A 2 12.30 11.52 7.14
N TYR A 3 11.66 12.61 6.73
CA TYR A 3 10.77 12.65 5.57
C TYR A 3 11.54 12.46 4.26
N GLN A 4 12.77 12.96 4.16
CA GLN A 4 13.63 12.74 2.98
C GLN A 4 14.02 11.26 2.89
N THR A 5 14.34 10.63 4.02
CA THR A 5 14.60 9.19 4.10
C THR A 5 13.35 8.37 3.77
N ALA A 6 12.17 8.83 4.17
CA ALA A 6 10.90 8.20 3.83
C ALA A 6 10.60 8.30 2.32
N ARG A 7 10.86 9.45 1.68
CA ARG A 7 10.76 9.60 0.21
C ARG A 7 11.72 8.66 -0.52
N TYR A 8 12.99 8.64 -0.10
CA TYR A 8 13.99 7.73 -0.66
C TYR A 8 13.56 6.26 -0.53
N THR A 9 12.96 5.91 0.61
CA THR A 9 12.40 4.58 0.85
C THR A 9 11.31 4.22 -0.17
N ALA A 10 10.34 5.11 -0.36
CA ALA A 10 9.25 4.91 -1.31
C ALA A 10 9.78 4.71 -2.74
N GLU A 11 10.73 5.53 -3.18
CA GLU A 11 11.33 5.39 -4.51
C GLU A 11 12.11 4.08 -4.66
N CYS A 12 12.88 3.68 -3.64
CA CYS A 12 13.57 2.39 -3.66
C CYS A 12 12.59 1.21 -3.71
N ALA A 13 11.52 1.25 -2.92
CA ALA A 13 10.51 0.19 -2.92
C ALA A 13 9.81 0.10 -4.28
N ARG A 14 9.43 1.24 -4.88
CA ARG A 14 8.84 1.27 -6.23
C ARG A 14 9.79 0.76 -7.30
N TRP A 15 11.07 1.11 -7.22
CA TRP A 15 12.07 0.61 -8.15
C TRP A 15 12.24 -0.90 -8.03
N TYR A 16 12.26 -1.45 -6.80
CA TYR A 16 12.24 -2.89 -6.59
C TYR A 16 11.02 -3.55 -7.23
N ALA A 17 9.81 -3.00 -7.02
CA ALA A 17 8.59 -3.55 -7.61
C ALA A 17 8.62 -3.56 -9.15
N ALA A 18 9.25 -2.55 -9.77
CA ALA A 18 9.36 -2.45 -11.22
C ALA A 18 10.49 -3.31 -11.83
N SER A 19 11.61 -3.47 -11.13
CA SER A 19 12.84 -4.08 -11.67
C SER A 19 13.15 -5.48 -11.13
N GLY A 20 12.64 -5.84 -9.95
CA GLY A 20 13.04 -7.03 -9.22
C GLY A 20 14.44 -6.94 -8.56
N ASP A 21 15.10 -5.78 -8.58
CA ASP A 21 16.43 -5.62 -7.98
C ASP A 21 16.35 -5.59 -6.44
N GLU A 22 16.68 -6.73 -5.82
CA GLU A 22 16.66 -6.93 -4.37
C GLU A 22 17.57 -5.93 -3.61
N SER A 23 18.58 -5.32 -4.26
CA SER A 23 19.39 -4.28 -3.61
C SER A 23 18.56 -3.04 -3.25
N TYR A 24 17.52 -2.74 -4.03
CA TYR A 24 16.62 -1.62 -3.74
C TYR A 24 15.58 -1.96 -2.69
N LYS A 25 15.16 -3.23 -2.60
CA LYS A 25 14.35 -3.72 -1.49
C LYS A 25 15.09 -3.56 -0.17
N GLU A 26 16.37 -3.93 -0.13
CA GLU A 26 17.20 -3.81 1.06
C GLU A 26 17.43 -2.35 1.47
N LYS A 27 17.71 -1.46 0.50
CA LYS A 27 17.80 0.00 0.75
C LYS A 27 16.50 0.52 1.35
N ALA A 28 15.36 0.19 0.74
CA ALA A 28 14.05 0.58 1.24
C ALA A 28 13.81 0.05 2.66
N TYR A 29 14.11 -1.23 2.94
CA TYR A 29 13.93 -1.83 4.25
C TYR A 29 14.72 -1.09 5.33
N ARG A 30 16.01 -0.84 5.09
CA ARG A 30 16.88 -0.14 6.04
C ARG A 30 16.45 1.30 6.26
N SER A 31 16.09 2.00 5.18
CA SER A 31 15.63 3.39 5.28
C SER A 31 14.28 3.50 6.00
N LEU A 32 13.33 2.58 5.77
CA LEU A 32 12.06 2.56 6.48
C LEU A 32 12.26 2.34 7.99
N ASN A 33 13.11 1.38 8.35
CA ASN A 33 13.47 1.14 9.74
C ASN A 33 14.15 2.36 10.37
N PHE A 34 15.02 3.07 9.64
CA PHE A 34 15.61 4.31 10.17
C PHE A 34 14.53 5.36 10.49
N VAL A 35 13.52 5.51 9.63
CA VAL A 35 12.43 6.47 9.84
C VAL A 35 11.64 6.17 11.11
N THR A 36 11.46 4.90 11.50
CA THR A 36 10.72 4.57 12.73
C THR A 36 11.44 5.01 14.01
N TYR A 37 12.78 5.12 14.00
CA TYR A 37 13.52 5.68 15.14
C TYR A 37 13.32 7.19 15.31
N CYS A 38 12.77 7.87 14.30
CA CYS A 38 12.40 9.27 14.39
C CYS A 38 10.99 9.47 14.98
N SER A 39 10.33 8.42 15.49
CA SER A 39 9.02 8.51 16.15
C SER A 39 9.06 7.88 17.54
N ASP A 40 8.38 8.50 18.50
CA ASP A 40 8.21 7.94 19.85
C ASP A 40 6.97 7.03 19.94
N PRO A 41 6.81 6.25 21.03
CA PRO A 41 5.64 5.40 21.24
C PRO A 41 4.30 6.14 21.37
N ASP A 42 4.31 7.45 21.66
CA ASP A 42 3.11 8.29 21.73
C ASP A 42 2.72 8.85 20.34
N GLY A 43 3.47 8.50 19.29
CA GLY A 43 3.23 8.93 17.91
C GLY A 43 3.77 10.32 17.59
N LYS A 44 4.68 10.87 18.41
CA LYS A 44 5.37 12.11 18.08
C LYS A 44 6.51 11.81 17.11
N ALA A 45 6.55 12.57 16.02
CA ALA A 45 7.58 12.47 15.00
C ALA A 45 8.59 13.62 15.14
N TYR A 46 9.86 13.29 14.90
CA TYR A 46 11.01 14.18 14.95
C TYR A 46 11.69 14.21 13.58
N GLU A 47 12.22 15.36 13.17
CA GLU A 47 12.93 15.50 11.88
C GLU A 47 14.15 14.56 11.78
N SER A 48 14.70 14.12 12.91
CA SER A 48 15.92 13.31 13.02
C SER A 48 16.02 12.65 14.39
N ILE A 49 16.72 11.52 14.45
CA ILE A 49 17.08 10.82 15.70
C ILE A 49 17.94 11.67 16.67
N LEU A 50 18.49 12.79 16.19
CA LEU A 50 19.31 13.71 16.98
C LEU A 50 18.51 14.93 17.47
N SER A 51 17.22 15.04 17.12
CA SER A 51 16.42 16.20 17.45
C SER A 51 15.85 16.12 18.86
N ASN A 52 16.07 17.16 19.65
CA ASN A 52 15.57 17.27 21.02
C ASN A 52 14.26 18.06 21.04
N GLY A 53 13.14 17.38 20.83
CA GLY A 53 11.81 18.01 20.82
C GLY A 53 11.30 18.36 19.43
N ILE A 54 10.03 18.76 19.37
CA ILE A 54 9.37 19.21 18.14
C ILE A 54 9.59 20.72 18.04
N SER A 55 10.42 21.18 17.09
CA SER A 55 10.70 22.61 16.90
C SER A 55 10.29 23.12 15.52
N ASN A 56 10.49 22.34 14.47
CA ASN A 56 10.28 22.72 13.07
C ASN A 56 9.73 21.53 12.26
N TRP A 57 9.40 21.75 10.97
CA TRP A 57 9.08 20.70 9.99
C TRP A 57 7.90 19.80 10.33
N TRP A 58 6.90 20.35 11.03
CA TRP A 58 5.71 19.61 11.44
C TRP A 58 4.92 19.06 10.23
N SER A 59 4.79 19.85 9.17
CA SER A 59 4.15 19.42 7.91
C SER A 59 4.84 18.22 7.28
N ASP A 60 6.15 18.13 7.41
CA ASP A 60 6.96 17.09 6.78
C ASP A 60 6.95 15.82 7.64
N CYS A 61 7.14 15.96 8.96
CA CYS A 61 7.13 14.84 9.91
C CYS A 61 5.75 14.16 10.01
N TYR A 62 4.66 14.94 9.96
CA TYR A 62 3.29 14.41 10.12
C TYR A 62 2.52 14.26 8.80
N GLY A 63 2.92 14.98 7.76
CA GLY A 63 2.31 14.88 6.44
C GLY A 63 3.11 13.96 5.52
N GLU A 64 4.31 14.37 5.15
CA GLU A 64 5.12 13.67 4.14
C GLU A 64 5.61 12.30 4.62
N GLY A 65 6.26 12.23 5.77
CA GLY A 65 6.89 11.00 6.29
C GLY A 65 5.94 9.81 6.31
N PRO A 66 4.81 9.87 7.06
CA PRO A 66 3.84 8.78 7.14
C PRO A 66 3.24 8.40 5.79
N ARG A 67 3.00 9.37 4.89
CA ARG A 67 2.42 9.09 3.56
C ARG A 67 3.30 8.19 2.69
N MET A 68 4.62 8.21 2.90
CA MET A 68 5.54 7.37 2.14
C MET A 68 5.46 5.88 2.52
N PHE A 69 4.96 5.55 3.72
CA PHE A 69 4.75 4.15 4.12
C PHE A 69 3.73 3.47 3.22
N TYR A 70 2.64 4.16 2.85
CA TYR A 70 1.63 3.62 1.92
C TYR A 70 2.23 3.28 0.55
N ARG A 71 3.14 4.10 0.04
CA ARG A 71 3.88 3.83 -1.21
C ARG A 71 4.78 2.60 -1.07
N ALA A 72 5.49 2.48 0.05
CA ALA A 72 6.37 1.35 0.32
C ALA A 72 5.59 0.04 0.47
N PHE A 73 4.47 0.04 1.22
CA PHE A 73 3.61 -1.13 1.38
C PHE A 73 2.93 -1.52 0.07
N ALA A 74 2.45 -0.58 -0.73
CA ALA A 74 1.89 -0.91 -2.05
C ALA A 74 2.91 -1.58 -2.98
N ALA A 75 4.19 -1.15 -2.91
CA ALA A 75 5.27 -1.76 -3.68
C ALA A 75 5.72 -3.11 -3.11
N ILE A 76 5.70 -3.27 -1.78
CA ILE A 76 6.11 -4.50 -1.07
C ILE A 76 5.02 -4.89 -0.05
N PRO A 77 3.90 -5.50 -0.51
CA PRO A 77 2.76 -5.79 0.36
C PRO A 77 3.07 -6.68 1.55
N ALA A 78 4.08 -7.55 1.43
CA ALA A 78 4.55 -8.44 2.49
C ALA A 78 5.09 -7.72 3.74
N TRP A 79 5.29 -6.40 3.69
CA TRP A 79 5.70 -5.59 4.84
C TRP A 79 4.55 -5.03 5.67
N SER A 80 3.31 -5.15 5.19
CA SER A 80 2.13 -4.81 5.99
C SER A 80 1.78 -5.96 6.97
N PRO A 81 1.00 -5.70 8.03
CA PRO A 81 0.71 -6.69 9.07
C PRO A 81 0.11 -8.00 8.50
N PRO A 82 0.64 -9.18 8.88
CA PRO A 82 0.16 -10.45 8.38
C PRO A 82 -1.22 -10.83 8.95
N GLY A 83 -2.04 -11.52 8.16
CA GLY A 83 -3.38 -11.96 8.53
C GLY A 83 -4.44 -10.86 8.61
N GLU A 84 -4.12 -9.64 8.16
CA GLU A 84 -5.03 -8.50 8.14
C GLU A 84 -5.40 -8.08 6.72
N ASP A 85 -6.56 -7.43 6.57
CA ASP A 85 -7.01 -6.89 5.28
C ASP A 85 -6.74 -5.39 5.22
N HIS A 86 -5.94 -4.96 4.24
CA HIS A 86 -5.57 -3.56 4.08
C HIS A 86 -5.61 -3.11 2.62
N ILE A 87 -6.28 -1.99 2.36
CA ILE A 87 -6.00 -1.21 1.15
C ILE A 87 -4.72 -0.40 1.42
N LEU A 88 -3.63 -0.81 0.78
CA LEU A 88 -2.31 -0.24 0.99
C LEU A 88 -2.14 1.11 0.29
N TYR A 89 -2.69 1.23 -0.90
CA TYR A 89 -2.68 2.46 -1.70
C TYR A 89 -3.73 2.39 -2.82
N SER A 90 -4.20 3.54 -3.28
CA SER A 90 -4.98 3.66 -4.51
C SER A 90 -4.59 4.94 -5.24
N GLU A 91 -4.62 4.86 -6.57
CA GLU A 91 -4.50 6.03 -7.46
C GLU A 91 -5.84 6.80 -7.59
N SER A 92 -6.85 6.39 -6.82
CA SER A 92 -8.20 6.95 -6.79
C SER A 92 -8.58 7.43 -5.39
N ILE A 93 -9.48 8.42 -5.32
CA ILE A 93 -10.22 8.74 -4.10
C ILE A 93 -11.18 7.60 -3.79
N LEU A 94 -11.01 7.01 -2.59
CA LEU A 94 -11.85 5.94 -2.11
C LEU A 94 -12.97 6.46 -1.20
N LYS A 95 -14.17 5.91 -1.37
CA LYS A 95 -15.35 6.18 -0.55
C LYS A 95 -15.97 4.88 -0.04
N ASP A 96 -16.79 4.98 1.00
CA ASP A 96 -17.56 3.85 1.56
C ASP A 96 -16.72 2.59 1.82
N VAL A 97 -15.47 2.77 2.27
CA VAL A 97 -14.56 1.66 2.57
C VAL A 97 -15.12 0.84 3.73
N ARG A 98 -15.26 -0.47 3.52
CA ARG A 98 -15.78 -1.42 4.50
C ARG A 98 -14.95 -2.68 4.49
N TYR A 99 -14.45 -3.04 5.67
CA TYR A 99 -13.81 -4.31 5.95
C TYR A 99 -14.79 -5.19 6.73
N LYS A 100 -14.91 -6.45 6.30
CA LYS A 100 -15.70 -7.50 6.96
C LYS A 100 -14.92 -8.80 6.85
N GLN A 101 -15.36 -9.82 7.60
CA GLN A 101 -14.75 -11.15 7.52
C GLN A 101 -14.72 -11.64 6.06
N LYS A 102 -13.51 -11.81 5.51
CA LYS A 102 -13.24 -12.26 4.14
C LYS A 102 -13.93 -11.40 3.07
N THR A 103 -14.11 -10.11 3.33
CA THR A 103 -14.75 -9.19 2.38
C THR A 103 -14.21 -7.78 2.53
N VAL A 104 -13.78 -7.19 1.42
CA VAL A 104 -13.37 -5.79 1.34
C VAL A 104 -14.20 -5.12 0.26
N SER A 105 -14.83 -3.99 0.56
CA SER A 105 -15.60 -3.23 -0.43
C SER A 105 -15.34 -1.73 -0.31
N TYR A 106 -15.32 -1.04 -1.43
CA TYR A 106 -15.13 0.40 -1.50
C TYR A 106 -15.67 0.95 -2.83
N ALA A 107 -15.85 2.26 -2.92
CA ALA A 107 -16.21 2.99 -4.13
C ALA A 107 -15.04 3.87 -4.59
N THR A 108 -14.91 4.06 -5.90
CA THR A 108 -13.83 4.80 -6.54
C THR A 108 -14.39 5.92 -7.41
N GLU A 109 -13.63 7.01 -7.57
CA GLU A 109 -14.06 8.18 -8.35
C GLU A 109 -13.33 8.32 -9.70
N GLU A 110 -12.09 7.86 -9.77
CA GLU A 110 -11.25 7.93 -10.96
C GLU A 110 -11.59 6.78 -11.91
N GLU A 111 -11.76 7.12 -13.18
CA GLU A 111 -12.11 6.16 -14.24
C GLU A 111 -11.00 5.12 -14.41
N THR A 112 -9.74 5.55 -14.47
CA THR A 112 -8.59 4.66 -14.59
C THR A 112 -7.67 4.85 -13.41
N ALA A 113 -7.42 3.76 -12.69
CA ALA A 113 -6.54 3.74 -11.52
C ALA A 113 -6.17 2.30 -11.15
N ILE A 114 -5.07 2.17 -10.39
CA ILE A 114 -4.66 0.93 -9.76
C ILE A 114 -4.90 1.02 -8.25
N ASP A 115 -5.55 -0.02 -7.71
CA ASP A 115 -5.74 -0.22 -6.28
C ASP A 115 -4.81 -1.36 -5.79
N TYR A 116 -4.11 -1.15 -4.68
CA TYR A 116 -3.12 -2.08 -4.12
C TYR A 116 -3.59 -2.54 -2.75
N LEU A 117 -3.70 -3.84 -2.54
CA LEU A 117 -4.23 -4.43 -1.33
C LEU A 117 -3.35 -5.57 -0.79
N HIS A 118 -3.36 -5.72 0.53
CA HIS A 118 -3.04 -6.95 1.27
C HIS A 118 -4.36 -7.59 1.69
N LEU A 119 -4.51 -8.89 1.45
CA LEU A 119 -5.64 -9.68 1.92
C LEU A 119 -5.15 -10.84 2.78
N GLY A 120 -5.71 -10.99 3.97
CA GLY A 120 -5.49 -12.14 4.86
C GLY A 120 -6.24 -13.41 4.43
N PHE A 121 -6.81 -13.39 3.22
CA PHE A 121 -7.58 -14.49 2.65
C PHE A 121 -7.37 -14.56 1.14
N LYS A 122 -7.55 -15.76 0.57
CA LYS A 122 -7.57 -15.93 -0.88
C LYS A 122 -8.92 -15.43 -1.44
N PRO A 123 -8.95 -14.43 -2.32
CA PRO A 123 -10.20 -13.98 -2.92
C PRO A 123 -10.79 -15.09 -3.81
N SER A 124 -12.10 -15.28 -3.69
CA SER A 124 -12.92 -16.15 -4.54
C SER A 124 -13.56 -15.38 -5.69
N SER A 125 -13.80 -14.08 -5.52
CA SER A 125 -14.29 -13.19 -6.56
C SER A 125 -13.85 -11.75 -6.31
N VAL A 126 -13.58 -11.04 -7.39
CA VAL A 126 -13.30 -9.59 -7.41
C VAL A 126 -14.21 -8.98 -8.45
N THR A 127 -15.05 -8.02 -8.06
CA THR A 127 -16.02 -7.39 -8.96
C THR A 127 -15.87 -5.87 -9.00
N LEU A 128 -16.21 -5.29 -10.14
CA LEU A 128 -16.36 -3.85 -10.35
C LEU A 128 -17.77 -3.58 -10.89
N ASN A 129 -18.55 -2.77 -10.18
CA ASN A 129 -19.97 -2.51 -10.49
C ASN A 129 -20.79 -3.81 -10.66
N GLY A 130 -20.48 -4.83 -9.85
CA GLY A 130 -21.11 -6.15 -9.89
C GLY A 130 -20.68 -7.05 -11.05
N LYS A 131 -19.80 -6.58 -11.95
CA LYS A 131 -19.19 -7.40 -13.00
C LYS A 131 -17.91 -8.02 -12.49
N GLU A 132 -17.74 -9.32 -12.67
CA GLU A 132 -16.54 -10.03 -12.28
C GLU A 132 -15.34 -9.57 -13.12
N LEU A 133 -14.25 -9.23 -12.43
CA LEU A 133 -12.95 -8.96 -13.03
C LEU A 133 -12.22 -10.29 -13.19
N ALA A 134 -11.53 -10.46 -14.32
CA ALA A 134 -10.67 -11.61 -14.52
C ALA A 134 -9.32 -11.40 -13.85
N GLU A 135 -8.71 -12.49 -13.37
CA GLU A 135 -7.28 -12.50 -13.10
C GLU A 135 -6.54 -12.21 -14.41
N LYS A 136 -5.70 -11.19 -14.37
CA LYS A 136 -5.21 -10.45 -15.52
C LYS A 136 -3.92 -11.08 -16.07
N ASN A 137 -3.86 -11.23 -17.39
CA ASN A 137 -2.60 -11.31 -18.12
C ASN A 137 -1.95 -9.92 -18.18
N PRO A 138 -0.61 -9.78 -18.05
CA PRO A 138 0.07 -8.49 -17.90
C PRO A 138 -0.31 -7.40 -18.93
N THR A 139 -0.73 -7.81 -20.13
CA THR A 139 -1.09 -6.93 -21.26
C THR A 139 -2.53 -6.41 -21.24
N ALA A 140 -3.43 -6.92 -20.40
CA ALA A 140 -4.81 -6.43 -20.38
C ALA A 140 -4.89 -4.99 -19.84
N LEU A 141 -5.95 -4.23 -20.15
CA LEU A 141 -6.14 -2.90 -19.57
C LEU A 141 -6.90 -2.95 -18.23
N GLN A 142 -7.77 -3.94 -18.05
CA GLN A 142 -8.57 -4.17 -16.85
C GLN A 142 -8.42 -5.60 -16.33
N GLY A 143 -8.53 -5.76 -15.02
CA GLY A 143 -8.48 -7.04 -14.31
C GLY A 143 -7.67 -6.92 -13.03
N TYR A 144 -7.28 -8.04 -12.44
CA TYR A 144 -6.46 -8.02 -11.23
C TYR A 144 -5.26 -8.96 -11.27
N LEU A 145 -4.20 -8.64 -10.54
CA LEU A 145 -3.07 -9.53 -10.31
C LEU A 145 -3.11 -10.02 -8.87
N LEU A 146 -3.04 -11.33 -8.66
CA LEU A 146 -3.02 -11.96 -7.35
C LEU A 146 -1.68 -12.66 -7.14
N LYS A 147 -1.05 -12.46 -5.98
CA LYS A 147 0.21 -13.13 -5.63
C LYS A 147 0.22 -13.50 -4.16
N ALA A 148 0.64 -14.71 -3.83
CA ALA A 148 0.89 -15.11 -2.45
C ALA A 148 2.11 -14.36 -1.90
N ILE A 149 2.00 -13.80 -0.69
CA ILE A 149 3.07 -12.98 -0.08
C ILE A 149 3.63 -13.58 1.21
N GLY A 150 3.19 -14.78 1.60
CA GLY A 150 3.61 -15.48 2.82
C GLY A 150 2.47 -15.57 3.83
N HIS A 151 2.61 -16.38 4.88
CA HIS A 151 1.65 -16.50 5.99
C HIS A 151 0.20 -16.89 5.65
N GLY A 152 -0.09 -17.28 4.40
CA GLY A 152 -1.46 -17.50 3.93
C GLY A 152 -2.11 -16.26 3.32
N ASP A 153 -1.35 -15.17 3.21
CA ASP A 153 -1.81 -13.86 2.75
C ASP A 153 -1.50 -13.64 1.27
N PHE A 154 -2.21 -12.66 0.69
CA PHE A 154 -2.15 -12.34 -0.73
C PHE A 154 -2.02 -10.84 -0.97
N SER A 155 -1.17 -10.46 -1.92
CA SER A 155 -1.25 -9.14 -2.54
C SER A 155 -2.22 -9.17 -3.71
N LEU A 156 -3.11 -8.19 -3.78
CA LEU A 156 -4.05 -7.98 -4.88
C LEU A 156 -3.81 -6.59 -5.50
N GLN A 157 -3.57 -6.53 -6.80
CA GLN A 157 -3.54 -5.27 -7.56
C GLN A 157 -4.69 -5.25 -8.56
N ILE A 158 -5.59 -4.27 -8.45
CA ILE A 158 -6.75 -4.15 -9.32
C ILE A 158 -6.52 -3.00 -10.30
N HIS A 159 -6.42 -3.33 -11.59
CA HIS A 159 -6.38 -2.35 -12.68
C HIS A 159 -7.81 -2.10 -13.15
N ARG A 160 -8.30 -0.87 -12.99
CA ARG A 160 -9.64 -0.47 -13.42
C ARG A 160 -9.59 0.47 -14.63
N GLN A 161 -10.60 0.37 -15.48
CA GLN A 161 -10.84 1.27 -16.62
C GLN A 161 -12.18 2.02 -16.51
N GLU A 162 -12.91 1.81 -15.41
CA GLU A 162 -14.06 2.62 -15.03
C GLU A 162 -14.07 2.85 -13.51
N LYS A 163 -14.77 3.92 -13.10
CA LYS A 163 -15.05 4.19 -11.68
C LYS A 163 -16.21 3.35 -11.20
N GLY A 164 -16.32 3.13 -9.89
CA GLY A 164 -17.46 2.40 -9.36
C GLY A 164 -17.19 1.67 -8.05
N ARG A 165 -18.07 0.72 -7.75
CA ARG A 165 -17.97 -0.08 -6.53
C ARG A 165 -17.14 -1.33 -6.77
N VAL A 166 -16.06 -1.47 -6.01
CA VAL A 166 -15.27 -2.69 -5.92
C VAL A 166 -15.78 -3.54 -4.76
N LEU A 167 -15.93 -4.84 -5.01
CA LEU A 167 -16.20 -5.84 -3.97
C LEU A 167 -15.26 -7.02 -4.17
N ILE A 168 -14.51 -7.33 -3.13
CA ILE A 168 -13.62 -8.48 -3.03
C ILE A 168 -14.22 -9.41 -1.99
N SER A 169 -14.44 -10.67 -2.35
CA SER A 169 -14.97 -11.70 -1.43
C SER A 169 -14.04 -12.91 -1.40
N GLY A 170 -13.88 -13.54 -0.25
CA GLY A 170 -13.12 -14.77 -0.04
C GLY A 170 -14.01 -16.00 0.17
N GLN A 171 -13.41 -17.20 0.14
CA GLN A 171 -14.02 -18.44 0.65
C GLN A 171 -13.78 -18.56 2.15
#